data_AF-A0A9D8LA34-F1
#
_entry.id   AF-A0A9D8LA34-F1
#
_cell.length_a   1.000
_cell.length_b   1.000
_cell.length_c   1.000
_cell.angle_alpha   90.00
_cell.angle_beta   90.00
_cell.angle_gamma   90.00
#
_symmetry.space_group_name_H-M   'P 1'
#
loop_
_entity.id
_entity.type
_entity.pdbx_description
1 polymer ?
#
loop_
_entity_poly.entity_id
_entity_poly.type
_entity_poly.pdbx_seq_one_letter_code
_entity_poly.pdbx_strand_id
1 'polypeptide(L)'
;MAEPSRTIAVLVANPALGSILSMVLASVPSYRVRPFDSEVALVTYMRLAPVDVVVTDFDSAGARADRVTRDLRADDAIPYRDYQVIALA
;
A
#
# COMPACT_ATOMS: atom_id res chain seq x y z
N MET A 1 -14.59 -14.71 -17.35
CA MET A 1 -14.76 -13.44 -16.64
C MET A 1 -13.51 -13.26 -15.80
N ALA A 2 -12.72 -12.22 -16.02
CA ALA A 2 -11.55 -11.97 -15.17
C ALA A 2 -12.04 -11.53 -13.79
N GLU A 3 -11.59 -12.19 -12.73
CA GLU A 3 -11.86 -11.73 -11.36
C GLU A 3 -11.30 -10.30 -11.19
N PRO A 4 -12.01 -9.40 -10.50
CA PRO A 4 -11.52 -8.05 -10.29
C PRO A 4 -10.19 -8.09 -9.55
N SER A 5 -9.13 -7.61 -10.20
CA SER A 5 -7.80 -7.64 -9.62
C SER A 5 -7.70 -6.60 -8.50
N ARG A 6 -7.52 -7.02 -7.25
CA ARG A 6 -7.30 -6.09 -6.12
C ARG A 6 -5.89 -5.51 -6.18
N THR A 7 -5.79 -4.19 -6.15
CA THR A 7 -4.51 -3.49 -6.13
C THR A 7 -4.00 -3.37 -4.70
N ILE A 8 -2.84 -3.98 -4.45
CA ILE A 8 -2.19 -4.03 -3.14
C ILE A 8 -0.95 -3.14 -3.18
N ALA A 9 -0.97 -2.03 -2.46
CA ALA A 9 0.20 -1.18 -2.25
C ALA A 9 1.03 -1.72 -1.08
N VAL A 10 2.35 -1.80 -1.24
CA VAL A 10 3.28 -2.26 -0.21
C VAL A 10 4.29 -1.16 0.07
N LEU A 11 4.28 -0.60 1.28
CA LEU A 11 5.19 0.44 1.75
C LEU A 11 5.87 -0.02 3.04
N VAL A 12 7.07 -0.59 2.91
CA VAL A 12 7.82 -1.13 4.05
C VAL A 12 9.24 -0.58 4.05
N ALA A 13 9.80 -0.32 5.24
CA ALA A 13 11.15 0.22 5.36
C ALA A 13 12.24 -0.80 5.05
N ASN A 14 11.97 -2.07 5.34
CA ASN A 14 12.92 -3.16 5.12
C ASN A 14 12.77 -3.73 3.69
N PRO A 15 13.78 -3.58 2.81
CA PRO A 15 13.70 -4.07 1.43
C PRO A 15 13.55 -5.59 1.32
N ALA A 16 14.11 -6.35 2.26
CA ALA A 16 13.98 -7.80 2.31
C ALA A 16 12.53 -8.21 2.61
N LEU A 17 11.90 -7.53 3.59
CA LEU A 17 10.48 -7.73 3.89
C LEU A 17 9.61 -7.37 2.69
N GLY A 18 9.88 -6.24 2.02
CA GLY A 18 9.14 -5.80 0.84
C GLY A 18 9.22 -6.80 -0.32
N SER A 19 10.39 -7.41 -0.50
CA SER A 19 10.62 -8.44 -1.52
C SER A 19 9.82 -9.71 -1.21
N ILE A 20 9.85 -10.17 0.04
CA ILE A 20 9.08 -11.35 0.49
C ILE A 20 7.58 -11.11 0.32
N LEU A 21 7.07 -9.98 0.81
CA LEU A 21 5.66 -9.62 0.69
C LEU A 21 5.24 -9.54 -0.77
N SER A 22 6.06 -8.91 -1.61
CA SER A 22 5.76 -8.79 -3.05
C SER A 22 5.67 -10.16 -3.71
N MET A 23 6.61 -11.06 -3.40
CA MET A 23 6.61 -12.43 -3.94
C MET A 23 5.40 -13.25 -3.45
N VAL A 24 5.08 -13.18 -2.16
CA VAL A 24 3.95 -13.92 -1.57
C VAL A 24 2.63 -13.39 -2.12
N LEU A 25 2.43 -12.07 -2.15
CA LEU A 25 1.19 -11.47 -2.64
C LEU A 25 1.01 -11.66 -4.16
N ALA A 26 2.11 -11.65 -4.94
CA ALA A 26 2.07 -11.90 -6.37
C ALA A 26 1.71 -13.35 -6.72
N SER A 27 1.81 -14.29 -5.77
CA SER A 27 1.35 -15.67 -5.97
C SER A 27 -0.17 -15.80 -6.06
N VAL A 28 -0.91 -14.76 -5.65
CA VAL A 28 -2.38 -14.71 -5.73
C VAL A 28 -2.79 -14.10 -7.08
N PRO A 29 -3.44 -14.86 -7.99
CA PRO A 29 -3.71 -14.40 -9.36
C PRO A 29 -4.61 -13.17 -9.45
N SER A 30 -5.47 -12.97 -8.44
CA SER A 30 -6.40 -11.84 -8.36
C SER A 30 -5.75 -10.59 -7.75
N TYR A 31 -4.45 -10.58 -7.43
CA TYR A 31 -3.78 -9.42 -6.83
C TYR A 31 -2.85 -8.72 -7.82
N ARG A 32 -2.89 -7.40 -7.78
CA ARG A 32 -1.96 -6.51 -8.47
C ARG A 32 -1.09 -5.82 -7.43
N VAL A 33 0.11 -6.35 -7.22
CA VAL A 33 1.03 -5.85 -6.19
C VAL A 33 1.84 -4.65 -6.72
N ARG A 34 1.94 -3.60 -5.90
CA ARG A 34 2.69 -2.37 -6.18
C ARG A 34 3.59 -2.04 -4.97
N PRO A 35 4.90 -2.34 -5.03
CA PRO A 35 5.83 -1.87 -4.03
C PRO A 35 6.12 -0.38 -4.18
N PHE A 36 6.33 0.31 -3.06
CA PHE A 36 6.66 1.72 -2.97
C PHE A 36 7.83 1.94 -2.02
N ASP A 37 8.77 2.77 -2.43
CA ASP A 37 9.96 3.11 -1.64
C ASP A 37 9.73 4.30 -0.71
N SER A 38 8.62 5.03 -0.86
CA SER A 38 8.29 6.19 -0.04
C SER A 38 6.79 6.46 0.04
N GLU A 39 6.37 7.14 1.10
CA GLU A 39 4.99 7.61 1.29
C GLU A 39 4.57 8.58 0.17
N VAL A 40 5.46 9.47 -0.26
CA VAL A 40 5.17 10.43 -1.34
C VAL A 40 4.82 9.71 -2.65
N ALA A 41 5.53 8.63 -2.97
CA ALA A 41 5.24 7.82 -4.16
C ALA A 41 3.88 7.11 -4.04
N LEU A 42 3.55 6.59 -2.86
CA LEU A 42 2.25 5.98 -2.59
C LEU A 42 1.10 6.97 -2.74
N VAL A 43 1.19 8.14 -2.09
CA VAL A 43 0.18 9.20 -2.15
C VAL A 43 -0.04 9.66 -3.59
N THR A 44 1.06 9.92 -4.32
CA THR A 44 0.99 10.35 -5.72
C THR A 44 0.28 9.31 -6.58
N TYR A 45 0.54 8.02 -6.35
CA TYR A 45 -0.15 6.93 -7.04
C TYR A 45 -1.64 6.88 -6.70
N MET A 46 -2.00 6.98 -5.41
CA MET A 46 -3.40 6.89 -4.95
C MET A 46 -4.27 8.05 -5.44
N ARG A 47 -3.67 9.20 -5.78
CA ARG A 47 -4.36 10.31 -6.46
C ARG A 47 -4.71 10.00 -7.93
N LEU A 48 -3.96 9.10 -8.56
CA LEU A 48 -4.10 8.78 -9.99
C LEU A 48 -4.84 7.45 -10.24
N ALA A 49 -4.73 6.50 -9.31
CA ALA A 49 -5.27 5.15 -9.46
C ALA A 49 -5.81 4.61 -8.14
N PRO A 50 -6.87 3.78 -8.18
CA PRO A 50 -7.40 3.14 -6.98
C PRO A 50 -6.41 2.13 -6.38
N VAL A 51 -6.38 2.08 -5.06
CA VAL A 51 -5.70 1.06 -4.25
C VAL A 51 -6.75 0.46 -3.33
N ASP A 52 -6.82 -0.87 -3.24
CA ASP A 52 -7.79 -1.56 -2.39
C ASP A 52 -7.23 -1.84 -1.00
N VAL A 53 -5.93 -2.14 -0.92
CA VAL A 53 -5.23 -2.45 0.33
C VAL A 53 -3.86 -1.78 0.34
N VAL A 54 -3.54 -1.11 1.44
CA VAL A 54 -2.21 -0.58 1.75
C VAL A 54 -1.59 -1.43 2.86
N VAL A 55 -0.49 -2.10 2.56
CA VAL A 55 0.33 -2.83 3.54
C VAL A 55 1.49 -1.93 3.93
N THR A 56 1.62 -1.64 5.21
CA THR A 56 2.65 -0.72 5.73
C THR A 56 3.31 -1.24 7.00
N ASP A 57 4.57 -0.90 7.21
CA ASP A 57 5.35 -1.28 8.39
C ASP A 57 5.13 -0.28 9.54
N PHE A 58 4.71 -0.76 10.71
CA PHE A 58 4.44 0.09 11.87
C PHE A 58 5.72 0.74 12.41
N ASP A 59 6.86 0.05 12.32
CA ASP A 59 8.13 0.47 12.94
C ASP A 59 9.05 1.26 12.01
N SER A 60 8.57 1.61 10.81
CA SER A 60 9.31 2.49 9.91
C SER A 60 9.52 3.87 10.56
N ALA A 61 10.76 4.19 10.93
CA ALA A 61 11.12 5.46 11.56
C ALA A 61 10.72 6.70 10.73
N GLY A 62 10.56 6.55 9.41
CA GLY A 62 10.14 7.61 8.49
C GLY A 62 8.71 7.50 7.95
N ALA A 63 8.04 6.36 8.11
CA ALA A 63 6.71 6.10 7.54
C ALA A 63 5.90 5.16 8.46
N ARG A 64 5.80 5.53 9.74
CA ARG A 64 5.00 4.75 10.69
C ARG A 64 3.57 4.61 10.19
N ALA A 65 3.04 3.40 10.25
CA ALA A 65 1.72 3.07 9.72
C ALA A 65 0.59 4.00 10.22
N ASP A 66 0.68 4.49 11.47
CA ASP A 66 -0.31 5.42 12.05
C ASP A 66 -0.29 6.80 11.37
N ARG A 67 0.90 7.30 11.00
CA ARG A 67 1.06 8.57 10.27
C ARG A 67 0.64 8.43 8.83
N VAL A 68 1.13 7.39 8.14
CA VAL A 68 0.75 7.10 6.75
C VAL A 68 -0.77 6.97 6.61
N THR A 69 -1.41 6.26 7.54
CA THR A 69 -2.88 6.12 7.52
C THR A 69 -3.58 7.45 7.73
N ARG A 70 -3.09 8.28 8.67
CA ARG A 70 -3.67 9.60 8.94
C ARG A 70 -3.54 10.53 7.73
N ASP A 71 -2.36 10.57 7.12
CA ASP A 71 -2.05 11.47 6.02
C ASP A 71 -2.83 11.07 4.76
N LEU A 72 -2.94 9.76 4.47
CA LEU A 72 -3.80 9.24 3.40
C LEU A 72 -5.30 9.51 3.63
N ARG A 73 -5.76 9.55 4.88
CA ARG A 73 -7.17 9.85 5.20
C ARG A 73 -7.47 11.35 5.15
N ALA A 74 -6.47 12.18 5.45
CA ALA A 74 -6.55 13.64 5.40
C ALA A 74 -6.37 14.21 3.99
N ASP A 75 -5.80 13.46 3.06
CA ASP A 75 -5.61 13.91 1.67
C ASP A 75 -6.92 13.89 0.87
N ASP A 76 -7.51 15.07 0.68
CA ASP A 76 -8.75 15.22 -0.07
C ASP A 76 -8.61 14.99 -1.58
N ALA A 77 -7.37 14.97 -2.10
CA ALA A 77 -7.10 14.69 -3.50
C ALA A 77 -7.15 13.20 -3.84
N ILE A 78 -7.31 12.30 -2.86
CA ILE A 78 -7.48 10.87 -3.09
C ILE A 78 -8.97 10.56 -3.33
N PRO A 79 -9.37 10.21 -4.57
CA PRO A 79 -10.77 10.02 -4.92
C PRO A 79 -11.35 8.71 -4.36
N TYR A 80 -10.52 7.68 -4.20
CA TYR A 80 -10.93 6.35 -3.73
C TYR A 80 -10.55 6.17 -2.25
N ARG A 81 -11.54 6.27 -1.35
CA ARG A 81 -11.32 6.19 0.11
C ARG A 81 -11.72 4.87 0.75
N ASP A 82 -12.25 3.93 -0.02
CA ASP A 82 -12.68 2.61 0.45
C ASP A 82 -11.53 1.58 0.44
N TYR A 83 -10.35 2.01 0.87
CA TYR A 83 -9.17 1.16 0.99
C TYR A 83 -8.99 0.67 2.42
N GLN A 84 -8.44 -0.54 2.55
CA GLN A 84 -8.03 -1.11 3.84
C GLN A 84 -6.55 -0.83 4.09
N VAL A 85 -6.18 -0.71 5.37
CA VAL A 85 -4.77 -0.60 5.77
C VAL A 85 -4.41 -1.79 6.65
N ILE A 86 -3.32 -2.47 6.33
CA ILE A 86 -2.72 -3.54 7.11
C ILE A 86 -1.38 -3.04 7.62
N ALA A 87 -1.29 -2.79 8.92
CA ALA A 87 -0.05 -2.46 9.59
C ALA A 87 0.65 -3.76 10.03
N LEU A 88 1.92 -3.91 9.66
CA LEU A 88 2.79 -5.00 10.11
C LEU A 88 3.52 -4.55 11.38
N ALA A 89 3.54 -5.40 12.40
CA ALA A 89 4.20 -5.16 13.69
C ALA A 89 5.47 -6.03 13.82
#